data_AF-A0A4Q3VZS9-F1
#
_entry.id   AF-A0A4Q3VZS9-F1
#
_cell.length_a   1.000
_cell.length_b   1.000
_cell.length_c   1.000
_cell.angle_alpha   90.00
_cell.angle_beta   90.00
_cell.angle_gamma   90.00
#
_symmetry.space_group_name_H-M   'P 1'
#
loop_
_entity.id
_entity.type
_entity.pdbx_description
1 polymer ?
#
loop_
_entity_poly.entity_id
_entity_poly.type
_entity_poly.pdbx_seq_one_letter_code
_entity_poly.pdbx_strand_id
1 'polypeptide(L)' 'MKPDCPAEAVADILGGLNKGQYLVLLQAVRQLGGELRLDWKAIEAAATEPFAQMEVDDTDGPVVIRIVPRT' A
#
# COMPACT_ATOMS: atom_id res chain seq x y z
N MET A 1 -5.70 4.04 -18.89
CA MET A 1 -4.33 3.98 -19.41
C MET A 1 -3.62 2.91 -18.62
N LYS A 2 -2.97 1.94 -19.25
CA LYS A 2 -2.12 0.98 -18.53
C LYS A 2 -0.74 1.67 -18.42
N PRO A 3 -0.14 1.81 -17.24
CA PRO A 3 1.15 2.49 -17.12
C PRO A 3 2.21 1.75 -17.96
N ASP A 4 3.10 2.48 -18.62
CA ASP A 4 4.09 1.91 -19.55
C ASP A 4 5.25 1.25 -18.77
N CYS A 5 5.44 1.62 -17.49
CA CYS A 5 6.38 0.95 -16.59
C CYS A 5 5.96 0.99 -15.09
N PRO A 6 6.53 0.13 -14.22
CA PRO A 6 6.23 0.09 -12.78
C PRO A 6 6.41 1.43 -12.06
N ALA A 7 7.41 2.21 -12.45
CA ALA A 7 7.70 3.49 -11.83
C ALA A 7 6.59 4.52 -12.09
N GLU A 8 6.07 4.58 -13.32
CA GLU A 8 4.93 5.43 -13.67
C GLU A 8 3.67 5.00 -12.94
N ALA A 9 3.42 3.69 -12.84
CA ALA A 9 2.28 3.16 -12.08
C ALA A 9 2.31 3.63 -10.61
N VAL A 10 3.49 3.55 -9.98
CA VAL A 10 3.68 4.02 -8.60
C VAL A 10 3.54 5.54 -8.52
N ALA A 11 4.09 6.29 -9.47
CA ALA A 11 3.98 7.74 -9.51
C ALA A 11 2.51 8.20 -9.63
N ASP A 12 1.73 7.56 -10.49
CA ASP A 12 0.30 7.81 -10.66
C ASP A 12 -0.49 7.53 -9.37
N ILE A 13 -0.19 6.40 -8.70
CA ILE A 13 -0.80 6.09 -7.40
C ILE A 13 -0.47 7.16 -6.37
N LEU A 14 0.80 7.55 -6.26
CA LEU A 14 1.26 8.59 -5.33
C LEU A 14 0.62 9.94 -5.62
N GLY A 15 0.45 10.30 -6.90
CA GLY A 15 -0.22 11.53 -7.33
C GLY A 15 -1.72 11.55 -7.05
N GLY A 16 -2.35 10.37 -6.96
CA GLY A 16 -3.78 10.21 -6.64
C GLY A 16 -4.11 10.24 -5.15
N LEU A 17 -3.10 10.18 -4.26
CA LEU A 17 -3.35 10.16 -2.82
C LEU A 17 -3.82 11.52 -2.31
N ASN A 18 -4.83 11.51 -1.44
CA ASN A 18 -5.16 12.69 -0.66
C ASN A 18 -4.11 12.92 0.45
N LYS A 19 -4.17 14.11 1.08
CA LYS A 19 -3.23 14.50 2.14
C LYS A 19 -3.12 13.48 3.27
N GLY A 20 -4.23 12.90 3.72
CA GLY A 20 -4.23 11.91 4.80
C GLY A 20 -3.56 10.61 4.38
N GLN A 21 -3.93 10.07 3.22
CA GLN A 21 -3.35 8.84 2.66
C GLN A 21 -1.85 8.98 2.43
N TYR A 22 -1.41 10.13 1.89
CA TYR A 22 -0.01 10.43 1.68
C TYR A 22 0.78 10.48 3.00
N LEU A 23 0.22 11.10 4.04
CA LEU A 23 0.87 11.15 5.36
C LEU A 23 1.00 9.76 6.00
N VAL A 24 -0.02 8.90 5.88
CA VAL A 24 0.05 7.52 6.36
C VAL A 24 1.17 6.76 5.65
N LEU A 25 1.21 6.82 4.32
CA LEU A 25 2.26 6.16 3.53
C LEU A 25 3.66 6.70 3.89
N LEU A 26 3.81 8.02 4.00
CA LEU A 26 5.07 8.66 4.38
C LEU A 26 5.56 8.18 5.75
N GLN A 27 4.69 8.08 6.74
CA GLN A 27 5.06 7.57 8.07
C GLN A 27 5.41 6.09 8.03
N ALA A 28 4.69 5.27 7.26
CA ALA A 28 5.03 3.86 7.08
C ALA A 28 6.44 3.69 6.48
N VAL A 29 6.76 4.44 5.41
CA VAL A 29 8.09 4.41 4.78
C VAL A 29 9.18 4.85 5.77
N ARG A 30 8.93 5.89 6.58
CA ARG A 30 9.88 6.34 7.62
C ARG A 30 10.13 5.25 8.67
N GLN A 31 9.09 4.55 9.12
CA GLN A 31 9.20 3.47 10.09
C GLN A 31 9.99 2.26 9.55
N LEU A 32 9.98 2.04 8.23
CA LEU A 32 10.78 1.02 7.55
C LEU A 32 12.25 1.43 7.33
N GLY A 33 12.68 2.59 7.85
CA GLY A 33 14.05 3.08 7.66
C GLY A 33 14.22 4.03 6.47
N GLY A 34 13.12 4.55 5.92
CA GLY A 34 13.13 5.56 4.86
C GLY A 34 13.02 5.02 3.44
N GLU A 35 12.93 3.70 3.27
CA GLU A 35 12.83 3.05 1.96
C GLU A 35 11.73 1.97 1.99
N LEU A 36 10.86 1.98 0.97
CA LEU A 36 9.91 0.90 0.70
C LEU A 36 10.28 0.25 -0.64
N ARG A 37 10.68 -1.03 -0.59
CA ARG A 37 11.02 -1.81 -1.77
C ARG A 37 9.82 -2.65 -2.20
N LEU A 38 9.44 -2.55 -3.47
CA LEU A 38 8.32 -3.27 -4.05
C LEU A 38 8.83 -4.26 -5.09
N ASP A 39 8.43 -5.53 -4.98
CA ASP A 39 8.59 -6.50 -6.07
C ASP A 39 7.38 -6.40 -7.00
N TRP A 40 7.60 -5.78 -8.16
CA TRP A 40 6.53 -5.56 -9.12
C TRP A 40 5.91 -6.87 -9.63
N LYS A 41 6.70 -7.95 -9.77
CA LYS A 41 6.17 -9.24 -10.22
C LYS A 41 5.21 -9.84 -9.19
N ALA A 42 5.52 -9.69 -7.90
CA ALA A 42 4.65 -10.13 -6.83
C ALA A 42 3.33 -9.32 -6.80
N ILE A 43 3.39 -8.01 -7.07
CA ILE A 43 2.20 -7.15 -7.15
C ILE A 43 1.31 -7.56 -8.34
N GLU A 44 1.90 -7.80 -9.51
CA GLU A 44 1.16 -8.26 -10.69
C GLU A 44 0.50 -9.62 -10.46
N ALA A 45 1.20 -10.56 -9.80
CA ALA A 45 0.64 -11.85 -9.42
C ALA A 45 -0.53 -11.71 -8.44
N ALA A 46 -0.37 -10.87 -7.41
CA ALA A 46 -1.41 -10.61 -6.41
C ALA A 46 -2.68 -9.96 -7.00
N ALA A 47 -2.56 -9.21 -8.10
CA ALA A 47 -3.71 -8.64 -8.79
C ALA A 47 -4.66 -9.68 -9.41
N THR A 48 -4.21 -10.94 -9.53
CA THR A 48 -5.02 -12.07 -10.02
C THR A 48 -5.65 -12.92 -8.91
N GLU A 49 -5.29 -12.67 -7.65
CA GLU A 49 -5.85 -13.34 -6.49
C GLU A 49 -7.02 -12.53 -5.89
N PRO A 50 -7.97 -13.16 -5.19
CA PRO A 50 -8.95 -12.42 -4.40
C PRO A 50 -8.21 -11.54 -3.40
N PHE A 51 -8.39 -10.22 -3.50
CA PHE A 51 -7.76 -9.27 -2.57
C PHE A 51 -8.05 -9.69 -1.13
N ALA A 52 -6.99 -9.87 -0.34
CA ALA A 52 -7.11 -10.05 1.09
C ALA A 52 -7.79 -8.80 1.69
N GLN A 53 -8.63 -8.99 2.69
CA GLN A 53 -9.29 -7.89 3.35
C GLN A 53 -8.30 -7.16 4.27
N MET A 54 -8.39 -5.84 4.32
CA MET A 54 -7.66 -5.04 5.30
C MET A 54 -8.60 -4.64 6.43
N GLU A 55 -8.18 -4.89 7.66
CA GLU A 55 -8.86 -4.43 8.87
C GLU A 55 -8.04 -3.35 9.55
N VAL A 56 -8.73 -2.36 10.11
CA VAL A 56 -8.14 -1.24 10.83
C VAL A 56 -8.66 -1.25 12.25
N ASP A 57 -7.75 -1.14 13.20
CA ASP A 57 -8.00 -1.21 14.63
C ASP A 57 -7.20 -0.10 15.34
N ASP A 58 -7.85 0.68 16.19
CA ASP A 58 -7.26 1.83 16.88
C ASP A 58 -7.58 1.90 18.38
N THR A 59 -8.16 0.84 18.97
CA THR A 59 -8.67 0.85 20.35
C THR A 59 -7.60 0.97 21.42
N ASP A 60 -6.38 0.48 21.18
CA ASP A 60 -5.31 0.43 22.20
C ASP A 60 -4.25 1.53 22.04
N GLY A 61 -4.52 2.54 21.22
CA GLY A 61 -3.64 3.69 21.00
C GLY A 61 -2.98 3.73 19.61
N PRO A 62 -2.17 2.73 19.18
CA PRO A 62 -1.65 2.70 17.82
C PRO A 62 -2.73 2.28 16.83
N VAL A 63 -2.74 2.91 15.66
CA VAL A 63 -3.54 2.42 14.52
C VAL A 63 -2.83 1.20 13.92
N VAL A 64 -3.51 0.06 13.94
CA VAL A 64 -3.04 -1.21 13.40
C VAL A 64 -3.83 -1.54 12.13
N ILE A 65 -3.10 -1.80 11.04
CA ILE A 65 -3.68 -2.29 9.78
C ILE A 65 -3.25 -3.75 9.62
N ARG A 66 -4.22 -4.66 9.48
CA ARG A 66 -3.98 -6.10 9.35
C ARG A 66 -4.52 -6.60 8.02
N ILE A 67 -3.79 -7.52 7.39
CA ILE A 67 -4.29 -8.27 6.24
C ILE A 67 -4.93 -9.55 6.78
N VAL A 68 -6.20 -9.78 6.45
CA VAL A 68 -6.95 -10.98 6.85
C VAL A 68 -7.44 -11.74 5.61
N PRO A 69 -7.53 -13.09 5.67
CA PRO A 69 -8.08 -13.87 4.58
C PRO A 69 -9.51 -13.43 4.26
N ARG A 70 -9.84 -13.36 2.97
CA ARG A 70 -11.22 -13.13 2.54
C ARG A 70 -11.96 -14.48 2.58
N THR A 71 -12.85 -14.68 3.55
CA THR A 71 -13.75 -15.85 3.64
C THR A 71 -14.79 -15.86 2.54
#